data_AF-A0A1U9K897-F1
#
_entry.id   AF-A0A1U9K897-F1
#
_cell.length_a   1.000
_cell.length_b   1.000
_cell.length_c   1.000
_cell.angle_alpha   90.00
_cell.angle_beta   90.00
_cell.angle_gamma   90.00
#
_symmetry.space_group_name_H-M   'P 1'
#
loop_
_entity.id
_entity.type
_entity.pdbx_description
1 polymer ?
#
loop_
_entity_poly.entity_id
_entity_poly.type
_entity_poly.pdbx_seq_one_letter_code
_entity_poly.pdbx_strand_id
1 'polypeptide(L)'
;MGSNRYIKDDMKGGGTMHERELKQVLDQWVGRDVVLTKQEDGDIDQTVMSLEHVTYVERGETIDGYVASRTLQLRGEGTVQTARGERQPLPFARYDIPLTDNCHIQHNQNTVLIETERAEYTVTPCTSI
;
A
#
# COMPACT_ATOMS: atom_id res chain seq x y z
N MET A 1 7.73 14.42 15.96
CA MET A 1 8.27 13.05 15.80
C MET A 1 7.53 12.14 16.76
N GLY A 2 6.58 11.32 16.27
CA GLY A 2 5.79 10.46 17.17
C GLY A 2 4.57 9.78 16.53
N SER A 3 4.09 10.26 15.38
CA SER A 3 2.77 9.88 14.88
C SER A 3 2.62 8.42 14.46
N ASN A 4 3.68 7.77 13.96
CA ASN A 4 3.57 6.39 13.43
C ASN A 4 3.57 5.29 14.51
N ARG A 5 4.08 5.59 15.72
CA ARG A 5 4.06 4.63 16.84
C ARG A 5 2.64 4.41 17.37
N TYR A 6 1.84 5.48 17.41
CA TYR A 6 0.45 5.43 17.86
C TYR A 6 -0.43 4.54 16.96
N ILE A 7 -0.23 4.57 15.65
CA ILE A 7 -1.03 3.76 14.71
C ILE A 7 -0.78 2.26 14.93
N LYS A 8 0.46 1.88 15.25
CA LYS A 8 0.81 0.47 15.51
C LYS A 8 0.22 -0.06 16.82
N ASP A 9 0.21 0.75 17.88
CA ASP A 9 -0.36 0.35 19.16
C ASP A 9 -1.88 0.14 19.07
N ASP A 10 -2.58 0.94 18.26
CA ASP A 10 -4.01 0.80 18.00
C ASP A 10 -4.38 -0.38 17.07
N MET A 11 -3.42 -0.87 16.29
CA MET A 11 -3.63 -2.03 15.41
C MET A 11 -3.08 -3.34 16.00
N LYS A 12 -2.46 -3.33 17.18
CA LYS A 12 -2.04 -4.56 17.87
C LYS A 12 -3.26 -5.34 18.40
N GLY A 13 -3.60 -6.45 17.74
CA GLY A 13 -4.55 -7.46 18.24
C GLY A 13 -5.74 -7.78 17.33
N GLY A 14 -5.87 -7.10 16.18
CA GLY A 14 -6.84 -7.46 15.15
C GLY A 14 -6.31 -8.58 14.25
N GLY A 15 -7.14 -9.59 13.95
CA GLY A 15 -6.78 -10.64 12.99
C GLY A 15 -6.51 -10.08 11.59
N THR A 16 -5.71 -10.80 10.80
CA THR A 16 -5.41 -10.46 9.41
C THR A 16 -6.70 -10.34 8.59
N MET A 17 -6.89 -9.19 7.95
CA MET A 17 -7.93 -8.98 6.96
C MET A 17 -7.63 -9.79 5.68
N HIS A 18 -8.67 -10.35 5.04
CA HIS A 18 -8.50 -11.06 3.78
C HIS A 18 -8.40 -10.10 2.58
N GLU A 19 -7.72 -10.52 1.50
CA GLU A 19 -7.57 -9.73 0.25
C GLU A 19 -8.91 -9.19 -0.31
N ARG A 20 -10.00 -9.97 -0.23
CA ARG A 20 -11.31 -9.50 -0.70
C ARG A 20 -11.82 -8.31 0.12
N GLU A 21 -11.63 -8.34 1.44
CA GLU A 21 -12.04 -7.27 2.35
C GLU A 21 -11.13 -6.05 2.16
N LEU A 22 -9.82 -6.27 1.99
CA LEU A 22 -8.87 -5.22 1.65
C LEU A 22 -9.28 -4.49 0.38
N LYS A 23 -9.65 -5.23 -0.67
CA LYS A 23 -10.13 -4.63 -1.91
C LYS A 23 -11.41 -3.84 -1.70
N GLN A 24 -12.37 -4.35 -0.92
CA GLN A 24 -13.61 -3.62 -0.62
C GLN A 24 -13.35 -2.30 0.12
N VAL A 25 -12.37 -2.27 1.02
CA VAL A 25 -11.94 -1.03 1.68
C VAL A 25 -11.35 -0.06 0.66
N LEU A 26 -10.38 -0.50 -0.14
CA LEU A 26 -9.69 0.34 -1.11
C LEU A 26 -10.62 0.81 -2.24
N ASP A 27 -11.60 0.01 -2.63
CA ASP A 27 -12.63 0.37 -3.61
C ASP A 27 -13.49 1.56 -3.12
N GLN A 28 -13.66 1.76 -1.80
CA GLN A 28 -14.35 2.94 -1.27
C GLN A 28 -13.54 4.23 -1.43
N TRP A 29 -12.24 4.11 -1.70
CA TRP A 29 -11.34 5.24 -1.91
C TRP A 29 -11.12 5.54 -3.39
N VAL A 30 -11.68 4.73 -4.30
CA VAL A 30 -11.68 5.01 -5.74
C VAL A 30 -12.34 6.36 -6.03
N GLY A 31 -11.70 7.13 -6.92
CA GLY A 31 -12.06 8.51 -7.25
C GLY A 31 -11.53 9.56 -6.27
N ARG A 32 -10.64 9.16 -5.34
CA ARG A 32 -9.99 10.07 -4.38
C ARG A 32 -8.47 9.97 -4.50
N ASP A 33 -7.79 11.01 -4.03
CA ASP A 33 -6.35 10.96 -3.84
C ASP A 33 -6.03 10.12 -2.60
N VAL A 34 -4.99 9.31 -2.70
CA VAL A 34 -4.45 8.48 -1.62
C VAL A 34 -2.96 8.76 -1.44
N VAL A 35 -2.50 8.67 -0.19
CA VAL A 35 -1.09 8.67 0.16
C VAL A 35 -0.67 7.24 0.46
N LEU A 36 0.37 6.78 -0.24
CA LEU A 36 1.03 5.52 -0.02
C LEU A 36 2.41 5.79 0.57
N THR A 37 2.72 5.10 1.67
CA THR A 37 4.05 5.12 2.28
C THR A 37 4.58 3.69 2.29
N LYS A 38 5.78 3.48 1.74
CA LYS A 38 6.52 2.22 1.81
C LYS A 38 7.73 2.41 2.71
N GLN A 39 7.91 1.51 3.67
CA GLN A 39 9.07 1.47 4.53
C GLN A 39 9.79 0.11 4.39
N GLU A 40 11.07 0.14 4.03
CA GLU A 40 11.94 -1.05 3.84
C GLU A 40 13.35 -0.72 4.34
N ASP A 41 13.91 -1.53 5.24
CA ASP A 41 15.28 -1.36 5.79
C ASP A 41 15.66 0.05 6.28
N GLY A 42 14.67 0.81 6.77
CA GLY A 42 14.85 2.18 7.27
C GLY A 42 14.73 3.27 6.20
N ASP A 43 14.54 2.90 4.94
CA ASP A 43 14.18 3.80 3.85
C ASP A 43 12.66 4.03 3.83
N ILE A 44 12.24 5.25 3.46
CA ILE A 44 10.83 5.66 3.43
C ILE A 44 10.53 6.34 2.10
N ASP A 45 9.72 5.67 1.29
CA ASP A 45 9.18 6.20 0.03
C ASP A 45 7.74 6.66 0.22
N GLN A 46 7.41 7.85 -0.31
CA GLN A 46 6.04 8.36 -0.30
C GLN A 46 5.54 8.62 -1.73
N THR A 47 4.34 8.12 -2.02
CA THR A 47 3.62 8.34 -3.29
C THR A 47 2.26 8.95 -2.99
N VAL A 48 1.86 9.95 -3.78
CA VAL A 48 0.49 10.49 -3.78
C VAL A 48 -0.11 10.21 -5.15
N MET A 49 -1.26 9.55 -5.20
CA MET A 49 -1.91 9.23 -6.46
C MET A 49 -3.42 9.39 -6.39
N SER A 50 -4.04 9.73 -7.51
CA SER A 50 -5.48 9.62 -7.70
C SER A 50 -5.82 8.16 -7.91
N LEU A 51 -6.54 7.54 -6.98
CA LEU A 51 -6.88 6.13 -7.06
C LEU A 51 -8.06 5.93 -8.01
N GLU A 52 -7.80 5.35 -9.18
CA GLU A 52 -8.83 5.09 -10.17
C GLU A 52 -9.36 3.66 -10.05
N HIS A 53 -8.47 2.66 -10.01
CA HIS A 53 -8.86 1.24 -9.96
C HIS A 53 -7.98 0.43 -9.01
N VAL A 54 -8.58 -0.56 -8.34
CA VAL A 54 -7.88 -1.52 -7.48
C VAL A 54 -8.05 -2.92 -8.07
N THR A 55 -6.95 -3.61 -8.35
CA THR A 55 -6.97 -4.94 -8.98
C THR A 55 -5.97 -5.89 -8.31
N TYR A 56 -6.27 -7.18 -8.32
CA TYR A 56 -5.31 -8.22 -8.00
C TYR A 56 -4.78 -8.83 -9.28
N VAL A 57 -3.46 -9.01 -9.35
CA VAL A 57 -2.79 -9.71 -10.42
C VAL A 57 -2.10 -10.92 -9.81
N GLU A 58 -2.47 -12.12 -10.27
CA GLU A 58 -1.72 -13.33 -9.96
C GLU A 58 -0.37 -13.26 -10.70
N ARG A 59 0.73 -13.42 -9.98
CA ARG A 59 2.02 -13.69 -10.61
C ARG A 59 2.17 -15.20 -10.63
N GLY A 60 2.24 -15.78 -11.83
CA GLY A 60 2.62 -17.18 -11.98
C GLY A 60 3.98 -17.45 -11.34
N GLU A 61 4.27 -18.71 -11.01
CA GLU A 61 5.56 -19.13 -10.44
C GLU A 61 6.71 -18.60 -11.31
N THR A 62 7.50 -17.65 -10.77
CA THR A 62 8.75 -17.26 -11.43
C THR A 62 9.82 -18.30 -11.08
N ILE A 63 10.65 -18.62 -12.07
CA ILE A 63 11.65 -19.69 -12.04
C ILE A 63 12.71 -19.49 -10.92
N ASP A 64 12.84 -18.27 -10.40
CA ASP A 64 13.89 -17.90 -9.43
C ASP A 64 13.44 -17.95 -7.95
N GLY A 65 12.33 -18.62 -7.63
CA GLY A 65 11.91 -18.85 -6.23
C GLY A 65 11.58 -17.57 -5.45
N TYR A 66 11.37 -16.47 -6.17
CA TYR A 66 11.14 -15.13 -5.63
C TYR A 66 9.77 -14.66 -6.08
N VAL A 67 8.70 -15.11 -5.42
CA VAL A 67 7.34 -14.75 -5.87
C VAL A 67 6.40 -14.56 -4.70
N ALA A 68 6.09 -13.29 -4.43
CA ALA A 68 4.74 -12.98 -3.98
C ALA A 68 3.77 -13.58 -5.00
N SER A 69 2.92 -14.51 -4.56
CA SER A 69 1.95 -15.23 -5.39
C SER A 69 0.97 -14.25 -6.05
N ARG A 70 0.75 -13.09 -5.43
CA ARG A 70 -0.18 -12.07 -5.89
C ARG A 70 0.41 -10.67 -5.75
N THR A 71 -0.11 -9.74 -6.55
CA THR A 71 0.21 -8.32 -6.47
C THR A 71 -1.10 -7.55 -6.38
N LEU A 72 -1.24 -6.75 -5.32
CA LEU A 72 -2.26 -5.71 -5.25
C LEU A 72 -1.79 -4.53 -6.08
N GLN A 73 -2.56 -4.16 -7.08
CA GLN A 73 -2.25 -3.08 -7.98
C GLN A 73 -3.26 -1.94 -7.82
N LEU A 74 -2.73 -0.78 -7.42
CA LEU A 74 -3.44 0.49 -7.32
C LEU A 74 -3.15 1.26 -8.60
N ARG A 75 -4.17 1.56 -9.40
CA ARG A 75 -4.03 2.24 -10.69
C ARG A 75 -4.58 3.66 -10.60
N GLY A 76 -3.93 4.56 -11.32
CA GLY A 76 -4.31 5.95 -11.52
C GLY A 76 -3.09 6.86 -11.56
N GLU A 77 -3.30 8.08 -12.01
CA GLU A 77 -2.22 9.06 -12.11
C GLU A 77 -1.71 9.48 -10.73
N GLY A 78 -0.41 9.73 -10.61
CA GLY A 78 0.17 10.11 -9.33
C GLY A 78 1.57 10.68 -9.46
N THR A 79 2.13 11.01 -8.31
CA THR A 79 3.52 11.46 -8.18
C THR A 79 4.21 10.71 -7.06
N VAL A 80 5.45 10.29 -7.29
CA VAL A 80 6.35 9.75 -6.28
C VAL A 80 7.33 10.82 -5.86
N GLN A 81 7.55 10.96 -4.54
CA GLN A 81 8.61 11.81 -4.02
C GLN A 81 9.91 11.01 -3.97
N THR A 82 10.90 11.45 -4.72
CA THR A 82 12.23 10.81 -4.74
C THR A 82 13.04 11.20 -3.50
N ALA A 83 14.12 10.45 -3.22
CA ALA A 83 15.07 10.76 -2.15
C ALA A 83 15.69 12.17 -2.22
N ARG A 84 15.61 12.84 -3.39
CA ARG A 84 16.07 14.22 -3.60
C ARG A 84 14.99 15.28 -3.30
N GLY A 85 13.79 14.86 -2.92
CA GLY A 85 12.64 15.73 -2.68
C GLY A 85 11.88 16.15 -3.94
N GLU A 86 12.32 15.73 -5.12
CA GLU A 86 11.62 15.99 -6.38
C GLU A 86 10.40 15.08 -6.51
N ARG A 87 9.28 15.64 -6.99
CA ARG A 87 8.09 14.87 -7.36
C ARG A 87 8.16 14.52 -8.84
N GLN A 88 8.07 13.23 -9.15
CA GLN A 88 8.03 12.74 -10.52
C GLN A 88 6.73 11.97 -10.76
N PRO A 89 6.19 11.95 -11.99
CA PRO A 89 5.01 11.15 -12.31
C PRO A 89 5.21 9.69 -11.94
N LEU A 90 4.16 9.07 -11.39
CA LEU A 90 4.15 7.66 -11.06
C LEU A 90 4.29 6.84 -12.36
N PRO A 91 5.35 6.03 -12.52
CA PRO A 91 5.54 5.22 -13.71
C PRO A 91 4.33 4.31 -13.96
N PHE A 92 3.91 4.21 -15.23
CA PHE A 92 2.78 3.38 -15.66
C PHE A 92 1.44 3.71 -14.98
N ALA A 93 1.31 4.87 -14.32
CA ALA A 93 0.12 5.28 -13.58
C ALA A 93 -0.38 4.16 -12.65
N ARG A 94 0.54 3.50 -11.93
CA ARG A 94 0.19 2.43 -11.00
C ARG A 94 1.23 2.25 -9.89
N TYR A 95 0.77 1.74 -8.76
CA TYR A 95 1.59 1.29 -7.66
C TYR A 95 1.31 -0.20 -7.38
N ASP A 96 2.38 -1.00 -7.33
CA ASP A 96 2.30 -2.45 -7.16
C ASP A 96 2.75 -2.82 -5.73
N ILE A 97 1.86 -3.41 -4.93
CA ILE A 97 2.14 -3.94 -3.59
C ILE A 97 2.19 -5.48 -3.68
N PRO A 98 3.37 -6.11 -3.53
CA PRO A 98 3.49 -7.56 -3.50
C PRO A 98 2.76 -8.12 -2.28
N LEU A 99 1.87 -9.08 -2.47
CA LEU A 99 1.21 -9.82 -1.40
C LEU A 99 1.83 -11.22 -1.31
N THR A 100 2.69 -11.41 -0.32
CA THR A 100 3.27 -12.70 0.03
C THR A 100 2.27 -13.52 0.83
N ASP A 101 2.41 -14.85 0.85
CA ASP A 101 1.50 -15.73 1.60
C ASP A 101 1.49 -15.43 3.11
N ASN A 102 2.60 -14.86 3.63
CA ASN A 102 2.75 -14.46 5.03
C ASN A 102 2.43 -12.98 5.29
N CYS A 103 1.77 -12.27 4.35
CA CYS A 103 1.43 -10.87 4.58
C CYS A 103 0.39 -10.71 5.70
N HIS A 104 0.52 -9.62 6.43
CA HIS A 104 -0.39 -9.23 7.49
C HIS A 104 -1.06 -7.92 7.09
N ILE A 105 -2.38 -7.95 6.99
CA ILE A 105 -3.19 -6.83 6.51
C ILE A 105 -4.08 -6.38 7.66
N GLN A 106 -4.02 -5.09 7.96
CA GLN A 106 -4.85 -4.46 8.96
C GLN A 106 -5.52 -3.22 8.38
N HIS A 107 -6.71 -2.93 8.90
CA HIS A 107 -7.43 -1.73 8.55
C HIS A 107 -7.98 -1.10 9.82
N ASN A 108 -7.67 0.18 10.03
CA ASN A 108 -8.40 1.06 10.93
C ASN A 108 -9.18 2.08 10.10
N GLN A 109 -10.09 2.83 10.74
CA GLN A 109 -11.04 3.77 10.12
C GLN A 109 -10.66 4.31 8.73
N ASN A 110 -9.47 4.94 8.60
CA ASN A 110 -8.99 5.52 7.34
C ASN A 110 -7.57 5.06 6.96
N THR A 111 -7.06 3.96 7.52
CA THR A 111 -5.69 3.50 7.25
C THR A 111 -5.68 2.01 6.98
N VAL A 112 -5.11 1.64 5.83
CA VAL A 112 -4.72 0.27 5.53
C VAL A 112 -3.23 0.13 5.83
N LEU A 113 -2.87 -0.89 6.61
CA LEU A 113 -1.50 -1.35 6.82
C LEU A 113 -1.34 -2.73 6.17
N ILE A 114 -0.30 -2.89 5.37
CA ILE A 114 0.10 -4.16 4.77
C ILE A 114 1.56 -4.41 5.14
N GLU A 115 1.80 -5.41 5.97
CA GLU A 115 3.13 -5.87 6.35
C GLU A 115 3.47 -7.10 5.52
N THR A 116 4.61 -7.05 4.84
CA THR A 116 5.20 -8.19 4.13
C THR A 116 6.53 -8.55 4.79
N GLU A 117 7.16 -9.63 4.34
CA GLU A 117 8.49 -10.02 4.82
C GLU A 117 9.57 -8.97 4.54
N ARG A 118 9.35 -8.09 3.56
CA ARG A 118 10.34 -7.09 3.12
C ARG A 118 10.02 -5.68 3.55
N ALA A 119 8.75 -5.30 3.47
CA ALA A 119 8.33 -3.91 3.58
C ALA A 119 6.98 -3.78 4.26
N GLU A 120 6.81 -2.61 4.87
CA GLU A 120 5.54 -2.12 5.43
C GLU A 120 4.95 -1.09 4.48
N TYR A 121 3.69 -1.26 4.10
CA TYR A 121 2.94 -0.35 3.25
C TYR A 121 1.79 0.24 4.04
N THR A 122 1.69 1.57 4.06
CA THR A 122 0.55 2.30 4.62
C THR A 122 -0.18 3.02 3.50
N VAL A 123 -1.50 2.85 3.42
CA VAL A 123 -2.35 3.56 2.46
C VAL A 123 -3.43 4.32 3.23
N THR A 124 -3.55 5.62 2.96
CA THR A 124 -4.56 6.50 3.56
C THR A 124 -5.19 7.41 2.50
N PRO A 125 -6.50 7.70 2.56
CA PRO A 125 -7.10 8.71 1.70
C PRO A 125 -6.61 10.11 2.08
N CYS A 126 -6.26 10.93 1.09
CA CYS A 126 -6.07 12.36 1.27
C CYS A 126 -7.39 12.96 1.75
N THR A 127 -7.45 13.33 3.02
CA THR A 127 -8.62 14.01 3.56
C THR A 127 -8.40 15.50 3.34
N SER A 128 -9.19 16.14 2.48
CA SER A 128 -9.26 17.60 2.44
C SER A 128 -9.83 18.06 3.78
N ILE A 129 -9.04 18.89 4.49
CA ILE A 129 -9.44 19.58 5.72
C ILE A 129 -10.41 20.72 5.42
#